data_AF-A0A8S3HZ34-F1
#
_entry.id   AF-A0A8S3HZ34-F1
#
_cell.length_a   1.000
_cell.length_b   1.000
_cell.length_c   1.000
_cell.angle_alpha   90.00
_cell.angle_beta   90.00
_cell.angle_gamma   90.00
#
_symmetry.space_group_name_H-M   'P 1'
#
loop_
_entity.id
_entity.type
_entity.pdbx_description
1 polymer ?
#
loop_
_entity_poly.entity_id
_entity_poly.type
_entity_poly.pdbx_seq_one_letter_code
_entity_poly.pdbx_strand_id
1 'polypeptide(L)'
;ITYLLSLREHGDPPLRGACANLLAKLIQTTVHLLTISQPISSLSNSFNNSFVNQSSLVSTDSQESSRLDIQLGILAELLSAFRLCLNDNSPRVVHVALTALRTLLPVLLINSHALTIIGIELLEDSIQHSSSSYLLAKIALAQLIGDVDFRILTYLEQQQQLKKTVKF
;
A
#
# COMPACT_ATOMS: atom_id res chain seq x y z
N ILE A 1 15.34 -0.92 -6.64
CA ILE A 1 14.17 0.00 -6.54
C ILE A 1 14.24 1.07 -7.63
N THR A 2 15.38 1.72 -7.84
CA THR A 2 15.59 2.73 -8.90
C THR A 2 15.14 2.28 -10.30
N TYR A 3 15.39 1.02 -10.67
CA TYR A 3 14.92 0.46 -11.94
C TYR A 3 13.39 0.25 -12.02
N LEU A 4 12.75 -0.07 -10.89
CA LEU A 4 11.29 -0.19 -10.81
C LEU A 4 10.63 1.20 -10.87
N LEU A 5 11.25 2.20 -10.26
CA LEU A 5 10.83 3.59 -10.38
C LEU A 5 10.99 4.10 -11.83
N SER A 6 12.06 3.72 -12.55
CA SER A 6 12.18 4.05 -13.98
C SER A 6 11.17 3.31 -14.85
N LEU A 7 10.79 2.07 -14.50
CA LEU A 7 9.73 1.32 -15.20
C LEU A 7 8.35 1.94 -15.02
N ARG A 8 8.12 2.63 -13.89
CA ARG A 8 6.89 3.41 -13.65
C ARG A 8 6.79 4.61 -14.59
N GLU A 9 7.89 5.26 -14.94
CA GLU A 9 7.90 6.42 -15.83
C GLU A 9 7.86 6.03 -17.32
N HIS A 10 7.80 4.72 -17.61
CA HIS A 10 7.75 4.24 -18.98
C HIS A 10 6.48 4.72 -19.69
N GLY A 11 6.62 5.18 -20.95
CA GLY A 11 5.50 5.71 -21.74
C GLY A 11 4.37 4.72 -21.98
N ASP A 12 4.68 3.42 -21.98
CA ASP A 12 3.73 2.35 -22.28
C ASP A 12 2.85 1.94 -21.07
N PRO A 13 1.51 2.09 -21.17
CA PRO A 13 0.58 1.66 -20.13
C PRO A 13 0.70 0.19 -19.68
N PRO A 14 0.90 -0.82 -20.55
CA PRO A 14 1.01 -2.20 -20.08
C PRO A 14 2.24 -2.45 -19.20
N LEU A 15 3.36 -1.76 -19.45
CA LEU A 15 4.57 -1.90 -18.65
C LEU A 15 4.40 -1.25 -17.26
N ARG A 16 3.75 -0.07 -17.20
CA ARG A 16 3.40 0.56 -15.91
C ARG A 16 2.43 -0.30 -15.10
N GLY A 17 1.45 -0.92 -15.75
CA GLY A 17 0.53 -1.86 -15.10
C GLY A 17 1.25 -3.10 -14.56
N ALA A 18 2.16 -3.69 -15.34
CA ALA A 18 2.98 -4.81 -14.86
C ALA A 18 3.87 -4.41 -13.66
N CYS A 19 4.41 -3.19 -13.67
CA CYS A 19 5.14 -2.64 -12.54
C CYS A 19 4.26 -2.53 -11.29
N ALA A 20 3.02 -2.03 -11.40
CA ALA A 20 2.08 -1.95 -10.28
C ALA A 20 1.82 -3.33 -9.64
N ASN A 21 1.64 -4.37 -10.47
CA ASN A 21 1.44 -5.73 -9.98
C ASN A 21 2.70 -6.28 -9.28
N LEU A 22 3.88 -6.01 -9.83
CA LEU A 22 5.16 -6.38 -9.23
C LEU A 22 5.35 -5.68 -7.87
N LEU A 23 5.05 -4.38 -7.79
CA LEU A 23 5.11 -3.60 -6.53
C LEU A 23 4.18 -4.20 -5.47
N ALA A 24 2.94 -4.50 -5.82
CA ALA A 24 2.01 -5.15 -4.88
C ALA A 24 2.55 -6.49 -4.40
N LYS A 25 3.12 -7.31 -5.30
CA LYS A 25 3.68 -8.61 -4.91
C LYS A 25 4.91 -8.46 -4.01
N LEU A 26 5.78 -7.50 -4.30
CA LEU A 26 6.94 -7.19 -3.46
C LEU A 26 6.51 -6.74 -2.06
N ILE A 27 5.57 -5.80 -1.96
CA ILE A 27 5.01 -5.33 -0.68
C ILE A 27 4.44 -6.53 0.09
N GLN A 28 3.64 -7.38 -0.56
CA GLN A 28 3.08 -8.58 0.06
C GLN A 28 4.18 -9.51 0.59
N THR A 29 5.23 -9.78 -0.20
CA THR A 29 6.34 -10.65 0.24
C THR A 29 7.15 -10.03 1.37
N THR A 30 7.40 -8.73 1.33
CA THR A 30 8.14 -8.01 2.38
C THR A 30 7.37 -8.02 3.69
N VAL A 31 6.06 -7.75 3.65
CA VAL A 31 5.20 -7.82 4.83
C VAL A 31 5.21 -9.25 5.39
N HIS A 32 5.01 -10.27 4.55
CA HIS A 32 5.02 -11.66 5.01
C HIS A 32 6.36 -12.09 5.61
N LEU A 33 7.49 -11.65 5.04
CA LEU A 33 8.83 -11.93 5.57
C LEU A 33 9.06 -11.26 6.93
N LEU A 34 8.55 -10.04 7.10
CA LEU A 34 8.57 -9.31 8.37
C LEU A 34 7.69 -10.00 9.43
N THR A 35 6.51 -10.49 9.04
CA THR A 35 5.60 -11.23 9.93
C THR A 35 6.19 -12.55 10.40
N ILE A 36 6.94 -13.27 9.55
CA ILE A 36 7.63 -14.51 9.94
C ILE A 36 8.79 -14.25 10.90
N SER A 37 9.45 -13.09 10.78
CA SER A 37 10.72 -12.86 11.45
C SER A 37 10.62 -12.29 12.86
N GLN A 38 9.56 -11.55 13.25
CA GLN A 38 9.46 -10.92 14.60
C GLN A 38 8.00 -10.64 15.06
N PRO A 39 7.72 -10.62 16.38
CA PRO A 39 6.42 -10.21 16.92
C PRO A 39 6.25 -8.68 16.90
N ILE A 40 5.70 -8.17 15.80
CA ILE A 40 4.91 -6.95 15.44
C ILE A 40 4.79 -5.73 16.40
N SER A 41 5.06 -5.80 17.71
CA SER A 41 4.81 -4.68 18.64
C SER A 41 5.74 -3.48 18.48
N SER A 42 6.95 -3.65 17.92
CA SER A 42 7.94 -2.57 17.72
C SER A 42 7.81 -1.82 16.39
N LEU A 43 7.07 -2.34 15.40
CA LEU A 43 7.00 -1.76 14.06
C LEU A 43 6.14 -0.48 13.99
N SER A 44 5.14 -0.36 14.86
CA SER A 44 4.13 0.71 14.74
C SER A 44 4.69 2.11 15.01
N ASN A 45 5.65 2.25 15.93
CA ASN A 45 6.21 3.55 16.30
C ASN A 45 7.27 4.05 15.31
N SER A 46 8.00 3.16 14.62
CA SER A 46 9.02 3.55 13.64
C SER A 46 8.40 3.86 12.27
N PHE A 47 7.42 3.06 11.81
CA PHE A 47 6.81 3.22 10.49
C PHE A 47 6.04 4.54 10.34
N ASN A 48 5.29 4.93 11.38
CA ASN A 48 4.53 6.17 11.36
C ASN A 48 5.45 7.40 11.23
N ASN A 49 6.64 7.37 11.83
CA ASN A 49 7.60 8.47 11.72
C ASN A 49 8.28 8.51 10.33
N SER A 50 8.56 7.36 9.70
CA SER A 50 9.19 7.33 8.38
C SER A 50 8.21 7.61 7.23
N PHE A 51 6.94 7.20 7.36
CA PHE A 51 5.91 7.46 6.35
C PHE A 51 5.48 8.93 6.33
N VAL A 52 5.45 9.58 7.51
CA VAL A 52 5.09 11.01 7.64
C VAL A 52 6.26 11.93 7.31
N ASN A 53 7.50 11.57 7.68
CA ASN A 53 8.68 12.39 7.38
C ASN A 53 9.34 11.95 6.07
N GLN A 54 8.85 12.48 4.95
CA GLN A 54 9.56 12.44 3.66
C GLN A 54 10.82 13.33 3.68
N SER A 55 11.80 13.07 4.56
CA SER A 55 13.16 13.63 4.48
C SER A 55 13.99 13.26 5.70
N SER A 56 14.79 12.19 5.63
CA SER A 56 16.18 12.21 6.11
C SER A 56 16.82 10.85 5.87
N LEU A 57 17.67 10.81 4.84
CA LEU A 57 18.65 9.77 4.62
C LEU A 57 19.66 9.76 5.78
N VAL A 58 20.00 8.55 6.24
CA VAL A 58 21.24 8.16 6.96
C VAL A 58 21.43 8.66 8.40
N SER A 59 21.53 7.69 9.32
CA SER A 59 22.57 7.65 10.35
C SER A 59 22.83 6.21 10.77
N THR A 60 24.09 5.81 10.67
CA THR A 60 24.68 4.55 11.13
C THR A 60 24.58 4.42 12.65
N ASP A 61 24.04 3.30 13.16
CA ASP A 61 24.63 2.50 14.24
C ASP A 61 23.75 1.28 14.59
N SER A 62 24.40 0.13 14.83
CA SER A 62 23.88 -1.20 15.23
C SER A 62 23.30 -2.11 14.12
N GLN A 63 23.98 -3.23 13.86
CA GLN A 63 23.85 -4.07 12.65
C GLN A 63 22.56 -4.91 12.50
N GLU A 64 21.67 -4.92 13.50
CA GLU A 64 20.35 -5.60 13.40
C GLU A 64 19.17 -4.61 13.33
N SER A 65 19.21 -3.49 14.06
CA SER A 65 18.22 -2.40 13.93
C SER A 65 18.28 -1.73 12.54
N SER A 66 19.49 -1.55 12.02
CA SER A 66 19.72 -0.97 10.68
C SER A 66 19.09 -1.77 9.53
N ARG A 67 18.97 -3.10 9.64
CA ARG A 67 18.31 -3.92 8.60
C ARG A 67 16.81 -3.71 8.57
N LEU A 68 16.20 -3.58 9.75
CA LEU A 68 14.76 -3.34 9.88
C LEU A 68 14.41 -1.93 9.40
N ASP A 69 15.21 -0.92 9.73
CA ASP A 69 15.00 0.46 9.26
C ASP A 69 15.12 0.58 7.74
N ILE A 70 16.09 -0.11 7.13
CA ILE A 70 16.22 -0.18 5.67
C ILE A 70 15.01 -0.89 5.04
N GLN A 71 14.55 -2.01 5.61
CA GLN A 71 13.37 -2.71 5.10
C GLN A 71 12.08 -1.87 5.23
N LEU A 72 11.99 -1.07 6.30
CA LEU A 72 10.88 -0.14 6.53
C LEU A 72 10.88 1.00 5.50
N GLY A 73 12.05 1.61 5.25
CA GLY A 73 12.21 2.65 4.23
C GLY A 73 11.86 2.14 2.84
N ILE A 74 12.31 0.93 2.49
CA ILE A 74 11.97 0.28 1.22
C ILE A 74 10.46 0.04 1.12
N LEU A 75 9.80 -0.40 2.19
CA LEU A 75 8.35 -0.63 2.19
C LEU A 75 7.58 0.68 1.97
N ALA A 76 8.00 1.78 2.60
CA ALA A 76 7.40 3.10 2.39
C ALA A 76 7.60 3.62 0.96
N GLU A 77 8.78 3.42 0.37
CA GLU A 77 9.04 3.74 -1.04
C GLU A 77 8.17 2.92 -2.00
N LEU A 78 8.00 1.61 -1.72
CA LEU A 78 7.15 0.74 -2.54
C LEU A 78 5.67 1.14 -2.45
N LEU A 79 5.19 1.46 -1.25
CA LEU A 79 3.80 1.90 -1.03
C LEU A 79 3.52 3.24 -1.70
N SER A 80 4.43 4.22 -1.61
CA SER A 80 4.29 5.50 -2.30
C SER A 80 4.33 5.33 -3.83
N ALA A 81 5.23 4.50 -4.35
CA ALA A 81 5.26 4.15 -5.77
C ALA A 81 3.97 3.47 -6.24
N PHE A 82 3.38 2.60 -5.41
CA PHE A 82 2.12 1.93 -5.72
C PHE A 82 0.93 2.91 -5.71
N ARG A 83 0.85 3.82 -4.73
CA ARG A 83 -0.16 4.89 -4.67
C ARG A 83 -0.13 5.75 -5.93
N LEU A 84 1.06 6.04 -6.43
CA LEU A 84 1.25 6.76 -7.68
C LEU A 84 0.82 5.97 -8.93
N CYS A 85 0.75 4.64 -8.89
CA CYS A 85 0.20 3.81 -9.96
C CYS A 85 -1.33 3.71 -9.91
N LEU A 86 -1.93 3.80 -8.72
CA LEU A 86 -3.39 3.94 -8.58
C LEU A 86 -3.86 5.24 -9.23
N ASN A 87 -3.13 6.34 -9.03
CA ASN A 87 -3.45 7.65 -9.60
C ASN A 87 -2.86 7.89 -11.01
N ASP A 88 -2.64 6.84 -11.81
CA ASP A 88 -2.11 6.98 -13.18
C ASP A 88 -3.16 7.59 -14.13
N ASN A 89 -2.69 8.34 -15.13
CA ASN A 89 -3.50 8.90 -16.21
C ASN A 89 -4.18 7.83 -17.06
N SER A 90 -3.58 6.63 -17.17
CA SER A 90 -4.12 5.56 -17.98
C SER A 90 -5.10 4.67 -17.19
N PRO A 91 -6.38 4.58 -17.58
CA PRO A 91 -7.37 3.77 -16.85
C PRO A 91 -7.05 2.27 -16.89
N ARG A 92 -6.26 1.82 -17.87
CA ARG A 92 -5.77 0.44 -17.95
C ARG A 92 -4.75 0.14 -16.85
N VAL A 93 -3.88 1.11 -16.52
CA VAL A 93 -2.93 0.98 -15.41
C VAL A 93 -3.68 0.96 -14.09
N VAL A 94 -4.64 1.87 -13.90
CA VAL A 94 -5.50 1.93 -12.71
C VAL A 94 -6.24 0.60 -12.50
N HIS A 95 -6.81 0.01 -13.55
CA HIS A 95 -7.45 -1.32 -13.46
C HIS A 95 -6.48 -2.40 -12.95
N VAL A 96 -5.26 -2.45 -13.47
CA VAL A 96 -4.25 -3.43 -13.02
C VAL A 96 -3.81 -3.14 -11.58
N ALA A 97 -3.64 -1.87 -11.21
CA ALA A 97 -3.32 -1.46 -9.85
C ALA A 97 -4.43 -1.85 -8.87
N LEU A 98 -5.71 -1.63 -9.20
CA LEU A 98 -6.85 -2.06 -8.38
C LEU A 98 -6.91 -3.58 -8.22
N THR A 99 -6.65 -4.31 -9.31
CA THR A 99 -6.60 -5.78 -9.28
C THR A 99 -5.44 -6.28 -8.41
N ALA A 100 -4.30 -5.60 -8.43
CA ALA A 100 -3.16 -5.91 -7.57
C ALA A 100 -3.46 -5.57 -6.09
N LEU A 101 -4.10 -4.42 -5.84
CA LEU A 101 -4.50 -3.98 -4.50
C LEU A 101 -5.44 -4.99 -3.83
N ARG A 102 -6.32 -5.65 -4.60
CA ARG A 102 -7.20 -6.73 -4.10
C ARG A 102 -6.43 -7.84 -3.39
N THR A 103 -5.25 -8.19 -3.89
CA THR A 103 -4.40 -9.22 -3.26
C THR A 103 -3.56 -8.68 -2.10
N LEU A 104 -3.29 -7.38 -2.11
CA LEU A 104 -2.46 -6.68 -1.14
C LEU A 104 -3.23 -6.27 0.12
N LEU A 105 -4.47 -5.81 -0.04
CA LEU A 105 -5.27 -5.18 1.00
C LEU A 105 -5.52 -6.10 2.20
N PRO A 106 -5.89 -7.39 2.04
CA PRO A 106 -6.04 -8.29 3.19
C PRO A 106 -4.75 -8.43 3.99
N VAL A 107 -3.60 -8.44 3.30
CA VAL A 107 -2.29 -8.54 3.96
C VAL A 107 -1.99 -7.26 4.74
N LEU A 108 -2.31 -6.09 4.22
CA LEU A 108 -2.11 -4.84 4.96
C LEU A 108 -3.02 -4.73 6.18
N LEU A 109 -4.29 -5.13 6.06
CA LEU A 109 -5.29 -4.99 7.13
C LEU A 109 -5.07 -5.93 8.32
N ILE A 110 -4.55 -7.15 8.09
CA ILE A 110 -4.38 -8.18 9.12
C ILE A 110 -3.10 -7.99 9.96
N ASN A 111 -2.13 -7.23 9.45
CA ASN A 111 -0.81 -7.08 10.08
C ASN A 111 -0.78 -5.90 11.09
N SER A 112 0.33 -5.15 11.13
CA SER A 112 0.56 -4.11 12.14
C SER A 112 -0.38 -2.91 11.96
N HIS A 113 -0.65 -2.21 13.07
CA HIS A 113 -1.48 -1.00 13.10
C HIS A 113 -1.11 0.04 12.01
N ALA A 114 0.19 0.28 11.79
CA ALA A 114 0.66 1.23 10.79
C ALA A 114 0.32 0.77 9.36
N LEU A 115 0.44 -0.53 9.07
CA LEU A 115 0.09 -1.09 7.77
C LEU A 115 -1.41 -1.09 7.53
N THR A 116 -2.21 -1.29 8.59
CA THR A 116 -3.66 -1.20 8.53
C THR A 116 -4.13 0.20 8.16
N ILE A 117 -3.54 1.25 8.77
CA ILE A 117 -3.85 2.66 8.42
C ILE A 117 -3.55 2.91 6.94
N ILE A 118 -2.38 2.49 6.46
CA ILE A 118 -1.99 2.68 5.05
C ILE A 118 -2.91 1.89 4.11
N GLY A 119 -3.30 0.67 4.50
CA GLY A 119 -4.28 -0.13 3.76
C GLY A 119 -5.63 0.59 3.61
N ILE A 120 -6.08 1.28 4.66
CA ILE A 120 -7.30 2.10 4.63
C ILE A 120 -7.11 3.30 3.71
N GLU A 121 -6.00 4.04 3.81
CA GLU A 121 -5.72 5.17 2.91
C GLU A 121 -5.72 4.75 1.43
N LEU A 122 -5.12 3.59 1.10
CA LEU A 122 -5.13 3.05 -0.27
C LEU A 122 -6.54 2.65 -0.74
N LEU A 123 -7.38 2.17 0.17
CA LEU A 123 -8.78 1.87 -0.13
C LEU A 123 -9.57 3.15 -0.39
N GLU A 124 -9.37 4.19 0.41
CA GLU A 124 -9.99 5.52 0.21
C GLU A 124 -9.58 6.14 -1.14
N ASP A 125 -8.29 6.13 -1.47
CA ASP A 125 -7.80 6.58 -2.77
C ASP A 125 -8.47 5.80 -3.92
N SER A 126 -8.66 4.49 -3.75
CA SER A 126 -9.28 3.63 -4.76
C SER A 126 -10.75 3.98 -5.02
N ILE A 127 -11.49 4.42 -3.97
CA ILE A 127 -12.89 4.82 -4.08
C ILE A 127 -13.06 6.06 -4.97
N GLN A 128 -12.04 6.92 -5.06
CA GLN A 128 -12.07 8.10 -5.95
C GLN A 128 -12.25 7.72 -7.43
N HIS A 129 -11.79 6.52 -7.82
CA HIS A 129 -11.95 5.99 -9.18
C HIS A 129 -13.36 5.46 -9.50
N SER A 130 -14.30 5.48 -8.56
CA SER A 130 -15.72 5.11 -8.80
C SER A 130 -16.38 5.95 -9.91
N SER A 131 -15.93 7.19 -10.08
CA SER A 131 -16.39 8.13 -11.10
C SER A 131 -15.76 7.93 -12.49
N SER A 132 -14.77 7.03 -12.63
CA SER A 132 -14.04 6.80 -13.89
C SER A 132 -14.99 6.42 -15.04
N SER A 133 -14.70 6.85 -16.27
CA SER A 133 -15.47 6.44 -17.45
C SER A 133 -15.16 5.01 -17.90
N TYR A 134 -14.12 4.37 -17.33
CA TYR A 134 -13.67 3.04 -17.71
C TYR A 134 -14.38 1.93 -16.92
N LEU A 135 -15.23 1.15 -17.59
CA LEU A 135 -16.05 0.11 -16.96
C LEU A 135 -15.23 -0.95 -16.22
N LEU A 136 -14.10 -1.40 -16.79
CA LEU A 136 -13.30 -2.44 -16.14
C LEU A 136 -12.70 -1.94 -14.82
N ALA A 137 -12.29 -0.67 -14.71
CA ALA A 137 -11.84 -0.12 -13.44
C ALA A 137 -12.95 -0.12 -12.39
N LYS A 138 -14.21 0.16 -12.77
CA LYS A 138 -15.36 0.07 -11.86
C LYS A 138 -15.61 -1.35 -11.39
N ILE A 139 -15.51 -2.33 -12.29
CA ILE A 139 -15.67 -3.75 -11.94
C ILE A 139 -14.56 -4.18 -10.97
N ALA A 140 -13.31 -3.80 -11.25
CA ALA A 140 -12.18 -4.10 -10.38
C ALA A 140 -12.34 -3.44 -8.99
N LEU A 141 -12.83 -2.20 -8.94
CA LEU A 141 -13.14 -1.52 -7.68
C LEU A 141 -14.27 -2.21 -6.91
N ALA A 142 -15.34 -2.61 -7.59
CA ALA A 142 -16.45 -3.33 -6.97
C ALA A 142 -16.00 -4.70 -6.43
N GLN A 143 -15.13 -5.40 -7.15
CA GLN A 143 -14.51 -6.65 -6.68
C GLN A 143 -13.58 -6.41 -5.48
N LEU A 144 -12.80 -5.33 -5.49
CA LEU A 144 -11.96 -4.94 -4.35
C LEU A 144 -12.82 -4.74 -3.10
N ILE A 145 -13.87 -3.92 -3.21
CA ILE A 145 -14.78 -3.62 -2.09
C ILE A 145 -15.53 -4.88 -1.63
N GLY A 146 -15.95 -5.75 -2.56
CA GLY A 146 -16.63 -7.00 -2.25
C GLY A 146 -15.78 -8.00 -1.47
N ASP A 147 -14.46 -7.95 -1.61
CA ASP A 147 -13.51 -8.82 -0.92
C ASP A 147 -13.08 -8.27 0.46
N VAL A 148 -13.44 -7.02 0.79
CA VAL A 148 -13.09 -6.41 2.08
C VAL A 148 -14.02 -6.90 3.18
N ASP A 149 -13.46 -7.41 4.28
CA ASP A 149 -14.24 -7.73 5.47
C ASP A 149 -14.58 -6.46 6.25
N PHE A 150 -15.80 -5.95 6.03
CA PHE A 150 -16.31 -4.76 6.71
C PHE A 150 -16.33 -4.88 8.23
N ARG A 151 -16.36 -6.09 8.80
CA ARG A 151 -16.29 -6.27 10.26
C ARG A 151 -14.95 -5.81 10.82
N ILE A 152 -13.87 -6.03 10.06
CA ILE A 152 -12.53 -5.53 10.41
C ILE A 152 -12.51 -4.01 10.32
N LEU A 153 -13.08 -3.42 9.26
CA LEU A 153 -13.16 -1.97 9.13
C LEU A 153 -13.95 -1.31 10.27
N THR A 154 -15.12 -1.86 10.61
CA THR A 154 -15.94 -1.36 11.73
C THR A 154 -15.21 -1.49 13.07
N TYR A 155 -14.47 -2.58 13.29
CA TYR A 155 -13.63 -2.73 14.48
C TYR A 155 -12.53 -1.65 14.55
N LEU A 156 -11.85 -1.39 13.43
CA LEU A 156 -10.80 -0.36 13.34
C LEU A 156 -11.38 1.05 13.55
N GLU A 157 -12.60 1.30 13.07
CA GLU A 157 -13.33 2.55 13.28
C GLU A 157 -13.61 2.79 14.77
N GLN A 158 -14.09 1.74 15.46
CA GLN A 158 -14.41 1.78 16.89
C GLN A 158 -13.17 1.95 17.78
N GLN A 159 -12.01 1.44 17.35
CA GLN A 159 -10.72 1.66 18.04
C GLN A 159 -10.17 3.10 17.89
N GLN A 160 -10.95 4.03 17.32
CA GLN A 160 -10.55 5.42 17.04
C GLN A 160 -9.34 5.54 16.10
N GLN A 161 -9.04 4.48 15.35
CA GLN A 161 -7.98 4.46 14.35
C GLN A 161 -8.46 5.09 13.03
N LEU A 162 -9.79 5.16 12.80
CA LEU A 162 -10.43 6.07 11.84
C LEU A 162 -10.92 7.36 12.53
N LYS A 163 -10.07 8.09 13.25
CA LYS A 163 -10.48 9.41 13.74
C LYS A 163 -10.45 10.43 12.60
N LYS A 164 -11.64 10.64 12.03
CA LYS A 164 -11.99 11.47 10.84
C LYS A 164 -11.56 10.68 9.59
N THR A 165 -12.40 10.18 8.70
CA THR A 165 -13.10 10.98 7.68
C THR A 165 -14.04 10.10 6.82
N VAL A 166 -14.66 9.04 7.36
CA VAL A 166 -15.63 8.25 6.58
C VAL A 166 -16.91 8.12 7.38
N LYS A 167 -17.92 8.90 7.00
CA LYS A 167 -19.32 8.60 7.33
C LYS A 167 -19.89 7.87 6.11
N PHE A 168 -20.23 6.60 6.28
CA PHE A 168 -21.09 5.90 5.35
C PHE A 168 -22.49 6.54 5.31
#